data_AF-A0A6S6XLY6-F1
#
_entry.id   AF-A0A6S6XLY6-F1
#
_cell.length_a   1.000
_cell.length_b   1.000
_cell.length_c   1.000
_cell.angle_alpha   90.00
_cell.angle_beta   90.00
_cell.angle_gamma   90.00
#
_symmetry.space_group_name_H-M   'P 1'
#
loop_
_entity.id
_entity.type
_entity.pdbx_description
1 polymer ?
#
loop_
_entity_poly.entity_id
_entity_poly.type
_entity_poly.pdbx_seq_one_letter_code
_entity_poly.pdbx_strand_id
1 'polypeptide(L)'
;MLPSMMQLEYDDAARICLTHSFPIQDISTYIGNFDVSEEEVNAMNGKLKKIDYDDYDRLIQLCDCLAMPEGVVSLSERMDDIARRYGRYPDRKRKANLKLKEYFENRLHRNIYEITTDNRELWGL
;
A
#
# COMPACT_ATOMS: atom_id res chain seq x y z
N MET A 1 18.61 17.93 -2.88
CA MET A 1 17.33 17.21 -2.71
C MET A 1 16.57 17.32 -4.02
N LEU A 2 16.01 16.22 -4.54
CA LEU A 2 15.16 16.28 -5.73
C LEU A 2 13.84 16.99 -5.38
N PRO A 3 13.19 17.69 -6.33
CA PRO A 3 11.89 18.30 -6.08
C PRO A 3 10.84 17.22 -5.77
N SER A 4 9.96 17.52 -4.81
CA SER A 4 8.79 16.68 -4.51
C SER A 4 7.77 16.70 -5.67
N MET A 5 6.90 15.69 -5.72
CA MET A 5 5.81 15.65 -6.71
C MET A 5 4.89 16.88 -6.65
N MET A 6 4.69 17.46 -5.46
CA MET A 6 3.95 18.72 -5.29
C MET A 6 4.67 19.91 -5.96
N GLN A 7 6.00 19.98 -5.87
CA GLN A 7 6.77 21.06 -6.51
C GLN A 7 6.83 20.93 -8.03
N LEU A 8 6.50 19.75 -8.55
CA LEU A 8 6.40 19.46 -9.98
C LEU A 8 4.96 19.53 -10.49
N GLU A 9 4.00 19.98 -9.67
CA GLU A 9 2.58 20.10 -10.02
C GLU A 9 1.91 18.75 -10.38
N TYR A 10 2.43 17.64 -9.83
CA TYR A 10 1.86 16.30 -9.95
C TYR A 10 1.03 15.93 -8.72
N ASP A 11 -0.14 16.56 -8.57
CA ASP A 11 -0.96 16.43 -7.37
C ASP A 11 -1.42 14.99 -7.09
N ASP A 12 -1.85 14.24 -8.13
CA ASP A 12 -2.27 12.85 -7.98
C ASP A 12 -1.11 11.93 -7.61
N ALA A 13 0.07 12.14 -8.21
CA ALA A 13 1.27 11.39 -7.84
C ALA A 13 1.71 11.71 -6.42
N ALA A 14 1.65 12.99 -6.01
CA ALA A 14 1.95 13.41 -4.65
C ALA A 14 1.02 12.76 -3.62
N ARG A 15 -0.29 12.68 -3.94
CA ARG A 15 -1.28 11.95 -3.13
C ARG A 15 -0.88 10.48 -3.01
N ILE A 16 -0.64 9.79 -4.11
CA ILE A 16 -0.30 8.37 -4.09
C ILE A 16 1.03 8.11 -3.37
N CYS A 17 2.05 8.95 -3.53
CA CYS A 17 3.29 8.87 -2.76
C CYS A 17 3.02 8.90 -1.24
N LEU A 18 2.02 9.67 -0.80
CA LEU A 18 1.62 9.75 0.60
C LEU A 18 0.71 8.60 1.04
N THR A 19 -0.11 8.01 0.15
CA THR A 19 -1.18 7.07 0.54
C THR A 19 -0.92 5.59 0.25
N HIS A 20 -0.10 5.24 -0.76
CA HIS A 20 0.04 3.85 -1.24
C HIS A 20 0.51 2.87 -0.14
N SER A 21 1.43 3.31 0.72
CA SER A 21 2.01 2.49 1.79
C SER A 21 1.14 2.44 3.05
N PHE A 22 0.00 3.14 3.08
CA PHE A 22 -0.81 3.39 4.27
C PHE A 22 -2.26 2.95 4.09
N PRO A 23 -2.53 1.63 4.03
CA PRO A 23 -3.89 1.08 4.10
C PRO A 23 -4.59 1.44 5.43
N ILE A 24 -3.82 1.90 6.41
CA ILE A 24 -4.27 2.55 7.64
C ILE A 24 -3.66 3.95 7.65
N GLN A 25 -4.48 4.98 7.85
CA GLN A 25 -4.06 6.39 7.95
C GLN A 25 -3.35 6.70 9.29
N ASP A 26 -2.28 5.96 9.55
CA ASP A 26 -1.49 6.00 10.77
C ASP A 26 -0.02 5.89 10.39
N ILE A 27 0.72 7.01 10.49
CA ILE A 27 2.11 7.06 10.07
C ILE A 27 3.02 6.11 10.86
N SER A 28 2.61 5.70 12.07
CA SER A 28 3.34 4.72 12.88
C SER A 28 3.35 3.31 12.30
N THR A 29 2.50 3.06 11.30
CA THR A 29 2.43 1.80 10.54
C THR A 29 3.39 1.76 9.34
N TYR A 30 4.17 2.83 9.14
CA TYR A 30 5.26 2.83 8.17
C TYR A 30 6.29 1.75 8.51
N ILE A 31 6.78 1.07 7.48
CA ILE A 31 7.79 0.03 7.58
C ILE A 31 8.98 0.50 6.75
N GLY A 32 10.04 0.92 7.43
CA GLY A 32 11.20 1.55 6.82
C GLY A 32 11.84 2.55 7.77
N ASN A 33 12.85 3.25 7.27
CA ASN A 33 13.49 4.35 7.98
C ASN A 33 13.00 5.67 7.40
N PHE A 34 12.63 6.61 8.26
CA PHE A 34 12.40 7.98 7.82
C PHE A 34 13.75 8.62 7.50
N ASP A 35 13.89 9.13 6.29
CA ASP A 35 15.05 9.86 5.78
C ASP A 35 14.81 11.39 5.76
N VAL A 36 13.74 11.84 6.42
CA VAL A 36 13.30 13.23 6.53
C VAL A 36 13.27 13.69 7.99
N SER A 37 13.18 14.99 8.21
CA SER A 37 13.09 15.57 9.55
C SER A 37 11.80 15.19 10.28
N GLU A 38 11.81 15.28 11.61
CA GLU A 38 10.62 15.03 12.43
C GLU A 38 9.47 16.00 12.08
N GLU A 39 9.79 17.25 11.73
CA GLU A 39 8.81 18.24 11.26
C GLU A 39 8.12 17.76 9.97
N GLU A 40 8.88 17.23 9.02
CA GLU A 40 8.33 16.66 7.79
C GLU A 40 7.48 15.42 8.05
N VAL A 41 7.90 14.52 8.95
CA VAL A 41 7.08 13.38 9.39
C VAL A 41 5.75 13.85 9.98
N ASN A 42 5.78 14.86 10.85
CA ASN A 42 4.58 15.42 11.46
C ASN A 42 3.66 16.08 10.42
N ALA A 43 4.22 16.80 9.45
CA ALA A 43 3.48 17.38 8.33
C ALA A 43 2.84 16.29 7.45
N MET A 44 3.56 15.23 7.12
CA MET A 44 3.03 14.08 6.38
C MET A 44 1.89 13.40 7.14
N ASN A 45 2.04 13.16 8.45
CA ASN A 45 0.98 12.58 9.29
C ASN A 45 -0.29 13.45 9.31
N GLY A 46 -0.11 14.77 9.41
CA GLY A 46 -1.21 15.74 9.36
C GLY A 46 -1.94 15.74 8.03
N LYS A 47 -1.22 15.58 6.90
CA LYS A 47 -1.82 15.44 5.57
C LYS A 47 -2.52 14.10 5.41
N LEU A 48 -1.86 13.00 5.76
CA LEU A 48 -2.38 11.63 5.65
C LEU A 48 -3.75 11.48 6.33
N LYS A 49 -3.90 12.02 7.55
CA LYS A 49 -5.14 11.96 8.34
C LYS A 49 -6.31 12.75 7.76
N LYS A 50 -6.06 13.67 6.82
CA LYS A 50 -7.09 14.52 6.19
C LYS A 50 -7.57 14.00 4.84
N ILE A 51 -6.91 12.97 4.30
CA ILE A 51 -7.28 12.42 2.99
C ILE A 51 -8.43 11.45 3.18
N ASP A 52 -9.54 11.66 2.49
CA ASP A 52 -10.57 10.64 2.33
C ASP A 52 -10.18 9.74 1.16
N TYR A 53 -9.80 8.49 1.44
CA TYR A 53 -9.43 7.53 0.40
C TYR A 53 -10.61 7.26 -0.53
N ASP A 54 -10.35 7.33 -1.82
CA ASP A 54 -11.26 6.89 -2.87
C ASP A 54 -10.88 5.49 -3.37
N ASP A 55 -11.57 5.02 -4.41
CA ASP A 55 -11.29 3.69 -4.98
C ASP A 55 -9.94 3.63 -5.69
N TYR A 56 -9.38 4.76 -6.15
CA TYR A 56 -8.08 4.81 -6.77
C TYR A 56 -6.96 4.66 -5.73
N ASP A 57 -7.04 5.36 -4.58
CA ASP A 57 -6.10 5.13 -3.47
C ASP A 57 -6.11 3.65 -3.03
N ARG A 58 -7.32 3.10 -2.85
CA ARG A 58 -7.51 1.70 -2.45
C ARG A 58 -6.94 0.74 -3.48
N LEU A 59 -7.10 1.03 -4.77
CA LEU A 59 -6.57 0.19 -5.84
C LEU A 59 -5.04 0.20 -5.83
N ILE A 60 -4.41 1.36 -5.68
CA ILE A 60 -2.95 1.44 -5.63
C ILE A 60 -2.40 0.76 -4.37
N GLN A 61 -3.07 0.90 -3.22
CA GLN A 61 -2.73 0.17 -1.99
C GLN A 61 -2.84 -1.34 -2.17
N LEU A 62 -3.84 -1.81 -2.92
CA LEU A 62 -3.99 -3.23 -3.25
C LEU A 62 -2.83 -3.69 -4.14
N CYS A 63 -2.50 -2.94 -5.19
CA CYS A 63 -1.36 -3.25 -6.04
C CYS A 63 -0.04 -3.31 -5.27
N ASP A 64 0.21 -2.37 -4.35
CA ASP A 64 1.43 -2.35 -3.52
C ASP A 64 1.57 -3.61 -2.65
N CYS A 65 0.45 -4.13 -2.14
CA CYS A 65 0.45 -5.35 -1.33
C CYS A 65 0.34 -6.67 -2.12
N LEU A 66 0.21 -6.60 -3.45
CA LEU A 66 0.17 -7.78 -4.33
C LEU A 66 1.38 -7.87 -5.28
N ALA A 67 2.24 -6.87 -5.35
CA ALA A 67 3.32 -6.82 -6.35
C ALA A 67 4.73 -6.98 -5.75
N MET A 68 5.57 -7.72 -6.46
CA MET A 68 7.02 -7.76 -6.35
C MET A 68 7.67 -7.47 -7.71
N PRO A 69 8.99 -7.23 -7.80
CA PRO A 69 9.66 -6.94 -9.07
C PRO A 69 9.42 -8.00 -10.17
N GLU A 70 9.24 -9.26 -9.78
CA GLU A 70 9.02 -10.40 -10.67
C GLU A 70 7.55 -10.57 -11.09
N GLY A 71 6.62 -9.84 -10.47
CA GLY A 71 5.19 -9.88 -10.80
C GLY A 71 4.27 -9.94 -9.58
N VAL A 72 3.03 -10.39 -9.82
CA VAL A 72 1.99 -10.51 -8.79
C VAL A 72 2.24 -11.73 -7.91
N VAL A 73 2.14 -11.55 -6.61
CA VAL A 73 2.35 -12.55 -5.56
C VAL A 73 1.20 -12.60 -4.57
N SER A 74 1.19 -13.63 -3.72
CA SER A 74 0.20 -13.70 -2.64
C SER A 74 0.41 -12.58 -1.61
N LEU A 75 -0.67 -12.16 -0.92
CA LEU A 75 -0.58 -11.21 0.19
C LEU A 75 0.41 -11.69 1.26
N SER A 76 0.41 -13.00 1.57
CA SER A 76 1.32 -13.57 2.58
C SER A 76 2.77 -13.40 2.15
N GLU A 77 3.09 -13.81 0.92
CA GLU A 77 4.44 -13.73 0.37
C GLU A 77 4.98 -12.30 0.38
N ARG A 78 4.15 -11.33 -0.04
CA ARG A 78 4.51 -9.91 0.02
C ARG A 78 4.82 -9.44 1.44
N MET A 79 3.99 -9.83 2.42
CA MET A 79 4.18 -9.45 3.82
C MET A 79 5.42 -10.10 4.43
N ASP A 80 5.70 -11.36 4.06
CA ASP A 80 6.85 -12.11 4.55
C ASP A 80 8.16 -11.57 3.97
N ASP A 81 8.16 -11.12 2.71
CA ASP A 81 9.28 -10.38 2.12
C ASP A 81 9.57 -9.09 2.90
N ILE A 82 8.55 -8.27 3.16
CA ILE A 82 8.71 -7.02 3.92
C ILE A 82 9.20 -7.33 5.35
N ALA A 83 8.64 -8.34 6.01
CA ALA A 83 9.07 -8.76 7.34
C ALA A 83 10.53 -9.24 7.35
N ARG A 84 10.98 -9.93 6.31
CA ARG A 84 12.38 -10.37 6.16
C ARG A 84 13.34 -9.18 6.02
N ARG A 85 12.94 -8.14 5.28
CA ARG A 85 13.76 -6.94 5.04
C ARG A 85 13.81 -6.00 6.25
N TYR A 86 12.71 -5.87 7.00
CA TYR A 86 12.57 -4.86 8.06
C TYR A 86 12.34 -5.45 9.46
N GLY A 87 12.42 -6.78 9.60
CA GLY A 87 12.31 -7.51 10.87
C GLY A 87 10.89 -7.68 11.42
N ARG A 88 9.88 -6.99 10.87
CA ARG A 88 8.49 -7.10 11.32
C ARG A 88 7.48 -6.69 10.25
N TYR A 89 6.26 -7.20 10.39
CA TYR A 89 5.09 -6.69 9.69
C TYR A 89 3.93 -6.54 10.69
N PRO A 90 3.40 -5.32 10.93
CA PRO A 90 2.36 -5.12 11.94
C PRO A 90 1.05 -5.86 11.62
N ASP A 91 0.47 -6.57 12.60
CA ASP A 91 -0.78 -7.31 12.43
C ASP A 91 -1.97 -6.45 12.00
N ARG A 92 -2.04 -5.21 12.52
CA ARG A 92 -3.06 -4.24 12.09
C ARG A 92 -2.96 -4.00 10.58
N LYS A 93 -1.75 -3.82 10.04
CA LYS A 93 -1.51 -3.57 8.61
C LYS A 93 -1.86 -4.81 7.79
N ARG A 94 -1.51 -6.01 8.27
CA ARG A 94 -1.91 -7.29 7.65
C ARG A 94 -3.43 -7.39 7.52
N LYS A 95 -4.15 -7.13 8.60
CA LYS A 95 -5.62 -7.14 8.62
C LYS A 95 -6.24 -6.08 7.69
N ALA A 96 -5.62 -4.90 7.58
CA ALA A 96 -6.09 -3.86 6.66
C ALA A 96 -5.95 -4.29 5.19
N ASN A 97 -4.82 -4.90 4.82
CA ASN A 97 -4.61 -5.40 3.46
C ASN A 97 -5.53 -6.57 3.10
N LEU A 98 -5.81 -7.48 4.04
CA LEU A 98 -6.80 -8.55 3.84
C LEU A 98 -8.19 -7.96 3.54
N LYS A 99 -8.64 -7.00 4.36
CA LYS A 99 -9.91 -6.29 4.12
C LYS A 99 -9.93 -5.54 2.79
N LEU A 100 -8.79 -4.99 2.38
CA LEU A 100 -8.66 -4.29 1.11
C LEU A 100 -8.80 -5.24 -0.08
N LYS A 101 -8.18 -6.43 -0.02
CA LYS A 101 -8.42 -7.50 -1.00
C LYS A 101 -9.90 -7.89 -1.03
N GLU A 102 -10.48 -8.20 0.13
CA GLU A 102 -11.91 -8.55 0.26
C GLU A 102 -12.83 -7.47 -0.33
N TYR A 103 -12.51 -6.18 -0.14
CA TYR A 103 -13.27 -5.06 -0.69
C TYR A 103 -13.38 -5.13 -2.22
N PHE A 104 -12.27 -5.38 -2.92
CA PHE A 104 -12.28 -5.50 -4.37
C PHE A 104 -12.90 -6.81 -4.84
N GLU A 105 -12.64 -7.92 -4.17
CA GLU A 105 -13.24 -9.22 -4.52
C GLU A 105 -14.75 -9.21 -4.41
N ASN A 106 -15.30 -8.57 -3.37
CA ASN A 106 -16.74 -8.41 -3.20
C ASN A 106 -17.38 -7.60 -4.34
N ARG A 107 -16.66 -6.62 -4.89
CA ARG A 107 -17.13 -5.81 -6.03
C ARG A 107 -16.96 -6.54 -7.37
N LEU A 108 -15.93 -7.37 -7.50
CA LEU A 108 -15.64 -8.15 -8.70
C LEU A 108 -16.46 -9.45 -8.79
N HIS A 109 -16.99 -9.92 -7.65
CA HIS A 109 -17.61 -11.25 -7.48
C HIS A 109 -16.70 -12.40 -7.93
N ARG A 110 -15.38 -12.20 -7.83
CA ARG A 110 -14.33 -13.12 -8.27
C ARG A 110 -13.09 -12.94 -7.41
N ASN A 111 -12.23 -13.95 -7.39
CA ASN A 111 -10.92 -13.84 -6.75
C ASN A 111 -10.07 -12.79 -7.50
N ILE A 112 -9.34 -11.95 -6.76
CA ILE A 112 -8.53 -10.88 -7.36
C ILE A 112 -7.44 -11.45 -8.28
N TYR A 113 -6.84 -12.59 -7.92
CA TYR A 113 -5.74 -13.19 -8.64
C TYR A 113 -6.17 -13.72 -10.02
N GLU A 114 -7.44 -14.09 -10.20
CA GLU A 114 -7.96 -14.51 -11.51
C GLU A 114 -7.88 -13.41 -12.58
N ILE A 115 -7.75 -12.15 -12.20
CA ILE A 115 -7.70 -11.01 -13.13
C ILE A 115 -6.36 -10.28 -13.14
N THR A 116 -5.49 -10.53 -12.16
CA THR A 116 -4.20 -9.82 -12.03
C THR A 116 -3.00 -10.66 -12.46
N THR A 117 -3.15 -11.98 -12.64
CA THR A 117 -2.01 -12.86 -12.97
C THR A 117 -2.40 -14.14 -13.69
N ASP A 118 -1.52 -14.60 -14.57
CA ASP A 118 -1.61 -15.91 -15.23
C ASP A 118 -1.10 -17.07 -14.33
N ASN A 119 -0.53 -16.76 -13.16
CA ASN A 119 -0.13 -17.78 -12.20
C ASN A 119 -1.37 -18.40 -11.52
N ARG A 120 -1.78 -19.57 -12.03
CA ARG A 120 -2.96 -20.29 -11.56
C ARG A 120 -2.85 -20.81 -10.13
N GLU A 121 -1.66 -20.91 -9.56
CA GLU A 121 -1.49 -21.32 -8.15
C GLU A 121 -2.10 -20.29 -7.18
N LEU A 122 -2.20 -19.03 -7.60
CA LEU A 122 -2.74 -17.94 -6.80
C LEU A 122 -4.28 -17.83 -6.88
N TRP A 123 -4.92 -18.43 -7.88
CA TRP A 123 -6.36 -18.24 -8.13
C TRP A 123 -7.27 -18.81 -7.02
N GLY A 124 -6.73 -19.66 -6.14
CA GLY A 124 -7.45 -20.22 -4.99
C GLY A 124 -7.26 -19.47 -3.67
N LEU A 125 -6.50 -18.36 -3.65
CA LEU A 125 -6.06 -17.67 -2.43
C LEU A 125 -6.87 -16.42 -2.06
#